data_AF-A0A4Z1I4J8-F1
#
_entry.id   AF-A0A4Z1I4J8-F1
#
_cell.length_a   1.000
_cell.length_b   1.000
_cell.length_c   1.000
_cell.angle_alpha   90.00
_cell.angle_beta   90.00
_cell.angle_gamma   90.00
#
_symmetry.space_group_name_H-M   'P 1'
#
loop_
_entity.id
_entity.type
_entity.pdbx_description
1 polymer ?
#
loop_
_entity_poly.entity_id
_entity_poly.type
_entity_poly.pdbx_seq_one_letter_code
_entity_poly.pdbx_strand_id
1 'polypeptide(L)'
;MSEDFPVPDTRVLAVASHVVYGYVGNTMATFVMQSLGCEVAALNTVQFSNHLGYGQAKGTRATATEISDLYQGLKNSYLDDFNMMLSGYLPGAASVDAVGTIARDLKLKTTMKPGSFFWVLDPVMGDNGKLYVAEDVVPAYKALIKDADLILPNQTLSGVKIQDMDTLKLAITTLHEVYKIPHIMVTSISLPSPVAEPHLSVVGSTMTSTTEPRIFSIKIPAIDCFFSGTGDMFAALMLVRLKEAVCNVEGLLEKDAWISDDDFEATELPLARATEKVLASMHEVLGKTKIARDEEIEKWKNVVGGRAKDEDSKREGLVRSKAAESRKRLDPVEATV
;
A
#
# COMPACT_ATOMS: atom_id res chain seq x y z
N MET A 1 13.36 -11.89 23.17
CA MET A 1 13.08 -11.00 22.03
C MET A 1 12.94 -9.62 22.64
N SER A 2 13.70 -8.62 22.22
CA SER A 2 13.57 -7.26 22.76
C SER A 2 12.12 -6.79 22.57
N GLU A 3 11.53 -6.20 23.61
CA GLU A 3 10.13 -5.77 23.68
C GLU A 3 9.77 -4.60 22.72
N ASP A 4 10.69 -4.17 21.85
CA ASP A 4 10.63 -2.84 21.23
C ASP A 4 9.92 -2.78 19.85
N PHE A 5 9.73 -3.91 19.14
CA PHE A 5 9.15 -3.89 17.78
C PHE A 5 8.09 -4.98 17.55
N PRO A 6 7.06 -4.71 16.70
CA PRO A 6 5.90 -5.58 16.52
C PRO A 6 6.17 -6.89 15.74
N VAL A 7 7.33 -7.02 15.10
CA VAL A 7 7.70 -8.20 14.31
C VAL A 7 9.13 -8.64 14.63
N PRO A 8 9.47 -9.94 14.47
CA PRO A 8 10.86 -10.39 14.53
C PRO A 8 11.69 -9.76 13.40
N ASP A 9 13.01 -9.94 13.45
CA ASP A 9 13.93 -9.49 12.39
C ASP A 9 13.39 -9.82 11.00
N THR A 10 13.12 -8.78 10.22
CA THR A 10 12.42 -8.88 8.94
C THR A 10 13.12 -8.05 7.89
N ARG A 11 13.61 -8.69 6.83
CA ARG A 11 14.18 -8.03 5.66
C ARG A 11 13.12 -7.88 4.57
N VAL A 12 12.93 -6.67 4.08
CA VAL A 12 11.91 -6.32 3.08
C VAL A 12 12.56 -5.72 1.85
N LEU A 13 12.21 -6.23 0.66
CA LEU A 13 12.49 -5.57 -0.61
C LEU A 13 11.29 -4.67 -1.00
N ALA A 14 11.49 -3.36 -1.00
CA ALA A 14 10.48 -2.37 -1.37
C ALA A 14 10.70 -1.86 -2.81
N VAL A 15 9.84 -2.28 -3.74
CA VAL A 15 9.92 -1.93 -5.17
C VAL A 15 8.79 -0.97 -5.53
N ALA A 16 9.05 0.34 -5.47
CA ALA A 16 8.04 1.36 -5.76
C ALA A 16 8.68 2.66 -6.28
N SER A 17 7.86 3.67 -6.55
CA SER A 17 8.31 5.01 -6.92
C SER A 17 9.10 5.69 -5.80
N HIS A 18 9.92 6.67 -6.11
CA HIS A 18 10.56 7.53 -5.11
C HIS A 18 10.49 9.00 -5.51
N VAL A 19 10.28 9.87 -4.52
CA VAL A 19 10.28 11.32 -4.68
C VAL A 19 11.26 11.98 -3.71
N VAL A 20 11.95 13.03 -4.17
CA VAL A 20 12.86 13.81 -3.34
C VAL A 20 12.10 14.63 -2.28
N TYR A 21 10.94 15.20 -2.65
CA TYR A 21 10.05 15.92 -1.76
C TYR A 21 8.64 15.35 -1.80
N GLY A 22 8.06 15.11 -0.62
CA GLY A 22 6.73 14.53 -0.43
C GLY A 22 6.77 13.09 0.06
N TYR A 23 5.61 12.54 0.41
CA TYR A 23 5.52 11.21 1.03
C TYR A 23 4.64 10.28 0.18
N VAL A 24 5.22 9.74 -0.89
CA VAL A 24 4.63 8.70 -1.74
C VAL A 24 5.68 7.62 -2.05
N GLY A 25 5.23 6.46 -2.50
CA GLY A 25 6.08 5.32 -2.84
C GLY A 25 7.07 4.96 -1.72
N ASN A 26 8.31 4.68 -2.07
CA ASN A 26 9.39 4.32 -1.16
C ASN A 26 9.71 5.42 -0.14
N THR A 27 9.45 6.71 -0.40
CA THR A 27 9.63 7.77 0.63
C THR A 27 8.65 7.60 1.80
N MET A 28 7.47 7.05 1.54
CA MET A 28 6.50 6.66 2.56
C MET A 28 6.78 5.26 3.10
N ALA A 29 6.83 4.27 2.22
CA ALA A 29 6.84 2.86 2.59
C ALA A 29 8.07 2.45 3.40
N THR A 30 9.27 2.91 3.00
CA THR A 30 10.53 2.57 3.71
C THR A 30 10.50 3.07 5.14
N PHE A 31 10.13 4.33 5.35
CA PHE A 31 10.02 4.90 6.68
C PHE A 31 9.02 4.15 7.55
N VAL A 32 7.83 3.84 7.02
CA VAL A 32 6.78 3.15 7.79
C VAL A 32 7.30 1.80 8.26
N MET A 33 7.86 0.99 7.36
CA MET A 33 8.36 -0.33 7.70
C MET A 33 9.58 -0.28 8.63
N GLN A 34 10.53 0.65 8.41
CA GLN A 34 11.67 0.84 9.30
C GLN A 34 11.27 1.31 10.69
N SER A 35 10.25 2.19 10.79
CA SER A 35 9.73 2.65 12.09
C SER A 35 9.06 1.53 12.90
N LEU A 36 8.73 0.40 12.24
CA LEU A 36 8.18 -0.79 12.87
C LEU A 36 9.20 -1.94 12.95
N GLY A 37 10.49 -1.66 12.80
CA GLY A 37 11.58 -2.61 13.04
C GLY A 37 12.01 -3.46 11.83
N CYS A 38 11.52 -3.17 10.62
CA CYS A 38 11.99 -3.88 9.42
C CYS A 38 13.29 -3.29 8.85
N GLU A 39 14.16 -4.17 8.37
CA GLU A 39 15.30 -3.80 7.51
C GLU A 39 14.80 -3.72 6.06
N VAL A 40 14.90 -2.55 5.44
CA VAL A 40 14.29 -2.30 4.12
C VAL A 40 15.35 -1.97 3.07
N ALA A 41 15.39 -2.77 2.01
CA ALA A 41 16.11 -2.45 0.78
C ALA A 41 15.14 -1.81 -0.22
N ALA A 42 15.40 -0.57 -0.64
CA ALA A 42 14.55 0.16 -1.57
C ALA A 42 15.06 0.08 -3.01
N LEU A 43 14.24 -0.46 -3.92
CA LEU A 43 14.45 -0.42 -5.36
C LEU A 43 13.48 0.61 -5.96
N ASN A 44 14.01 1.76 -6.38
CA ASN A 44 13.21 2.87 -6.88
C ASN A 44 12.90 2.71 -8.37
N THR A 45 11.63 2.58 -8.73
CA THR A 45 11.19 2.43 -10.13
C THR A 45 11.13 3.76 -10.88
N VAL A 46 10.98 4.87 -10.14
CA VAL A 46 11.14 6.23 -10.63
C VAL A 46 11.84 7.07 -9.57
N GLN A 47 12.55 8.10 -10.00
CA GLN A 47 13.21 9.08 -9.14
C GLN A 47 12.75 10.48 -9.57
N PHE A 48 11.74 11.03 -8.91
CA PHE A 48 11.18 12.35 -9.23
C PHE A 48 11.47 13.41 -8.16
N SER A 49 11.40 14.68 -8.54
CA SER A 49 11.51 15.81 -7.60
C SER A 49 10.39 15.81 -6.56
N ASN A 50 9.18 15.45 -6.97
CA ASN A 50 7.95 15.47 -6.18
C ASN A 50 6.87 14.62 -6.88
N HIS A 51 5.78 14.32 -6.18
CA HIS A 51 4.67 13.59 -6.79
C HIS A 51 3.91 14.46 -7.82
N LEU A 52 3.21 13.81 -8.76
CA LEU A 52 2.54 14.50 -9.88
C LEU A 52 1.33 15.35 -9.45
N GLY A 53 0.87 15.24 -8.21
CA GLY A 53 -0.19 16.09 -7.65
C GLY A 53 0.19 17.56 -7.52
N TYR A 54 1.46 17.91 -7.70
CA TYR A 54 1.93 19.30 -7.85
C TYR A 54 1.73 19.87 -9.27
N GLY A 55 1.28 19.06 -10.23
CA GLY A 55 1.09 19.45 -11.64
C GLY A 55 2.36 19.54 -12.47
N GLN A 56 3.54 19.38 -11.86
CA GLN A 56 4.84 19.33 -12.54
C GLN A 56 5.82 18.49 -11.73
N ALA A 57 6.70 17.75 -12.40
CA ALA A 57 7.81 17.04 -11.79
C ALA A 57 8.95 16.88 -12.81
N LYS A 58 10.19 16.75 -12.32
CA LYS A 58 11.35 16.33 -13.13
C LYS A 58 11.98 15.08 -12.52
N GLY A 59 12.61 14.28 -13.36
CA GLY A 59 13.44 13.16 -12.92
C GLY A 59 13.46 12.02 -13.94
N THR A 60 13.73 10.81 -13.47
CA THR A 60 13.99 9.64 -14.32
C THR A 60 13.05 8.48 -13.98
N ARG A 61 12.87 7.58 -14.96
CA ARG A 61 12.17 6.31 -14.79
C ARG A 61 13.18 5.20 -15.03
N ALA A 62 13.23 4.21 -14.14
CA ALA A 62 14.06 3.04 -14.33
C ALA A 62 13.47 2.16 -15.45
N THR A 63 14.33 1.67 -16.32
CA THR A 63 14.02 0.66 -17.33
C THR A 63 13.89 -0.72 -16.68
N ALA A 64 13.23 -1.65 -17.36
CA ALA A 64 13.15 -3.05 -16.91
C ALA A 64 14.53 -3.70 -16.74
N THR A 65 15.49 -3.33 -17.61
CA THR A 65 16.89 -3.77 -17.51
C THR A 65 17.55 -3.22 -16.24
N GLU A 66 17.43 -1.93 -15.94
CA GLU A 66 18.00 -1.35 -14.72
C GLU A 66 17.40 -1.97 -13.44
N ILE A 67 16.10 -2.25 -13.43
CA ILE A 67 15.45 -2.97 -12.31
C ILE A 67 16.06 -4.36 -12.14
N SER A 68 16.24 -5.09 -13.24
CA SER A 68 16.81 -6.45 -13.23
C SER A 68 18.29 -6.45 -12.85
N ASP A 69 19.07 -5.48 -13.33
CA ASP A 69 20.50 -5.34 -13.04
C ASP A 69 20.74 -5.03 -11.56
N LEU A 70 19.91 -4.17 -10.95
CA LEU A 70 19.96 -3.89 -9.51
C LEU A 70 19.70 -5.15 -8.69
N TYR A 71 18.66 -5.91 -9.05
CA TYR A 71 18.38 -7.18 -8.37
C TYR A 71 19.51 -8.19 -8.57
N GLN A 72 20.07 -8.30 -9.78
CA GLN A 72 21.21 -9.16 -10.05
C GLN A 72 22.45 -8.74 -9.25
N GLY A 73 22.65 -7.43 -9.04
CA GLY A 73 23.70 -6.91 -8.16
C GLY A 73 23.53 -7.35 -6.70
N LEU A 74 22.30 -7.35 -6.19
CA LEU A 74 21.99 -7.90 -4.86
C LEU A 74 22.32 -9.39 -4.79
N LYS A 75 21.90 -10.18 -5.80
CA LYS A 75 22.21 -11.62 -5.86
C LYS A 75 23.71 -11.90 -5.89
N ASN A 76 24.46 -11.16 -6.71
CA ASN A 76 25.92 -11.30 -6.82
C ASN A 76 26.65 -11.00 -5.50
N SER A 77 26.01 -10.21 -4.63
CA SER A 77 26.54 -9.82 -3.33
C SER A 77 25.95 -10.63 -2.17
N TYR A 78 25.10 -11.63 -2.45
CA TYR A 78 24.37 -12.41 -1.44
C TYR A 78 23.48 -11.55 -0.52
N LEU A 79 22.85 -10.50 -1.08
CA LEU A 79 21.98 -9.54 -0.39
C LEU A 79 20.50 -9.72 -0.78
N ASP A 80 20.11 -10.92 -1.16
CA ASP A 80 18.81 -11.30 -1.72
C ASP A 80 18.01 -12.23 -0.79
N ASP A 81 18.32 -12.23 0.51
CA ASP A 81 17.68 -13.03 1.57
C ASP A 81 16.49 -12.31 2.22
N PHE A 82 15.57 -11.82 1.39
CA PHE A 82 14.37 -11.11 1.83
C PHE A 82 13.31 -12.05 2.38
N ASN A 83 12.65 -11.65 3.48
CA ASN A 83 11.48 -12.35 4.03
C ASN A 83 10.18 -11.85 3.39
N MET A 84 10.17 -10.61 2.92
CA MET A 84 8.98 -10.03 2.33
C MET A 84 9.34 -9.11 1.18
N MET A 85 8.38 -8.91 0.30
CA MET A 85 8.47 -7.92 -0.77
C MET A 85 7.21 -7.06 -0.76
N LEU A 86 7.38 -5.76 -0.96
CA LEU A 86 6.30 -4.82 -1.26
C LEU A 86 6.55 -4.25 -2.64
N SER A 87 5.60 -4.40 -3.56
CA SER A 87 5.66 -3.72 -4.86
C SER A 87 4.50 -2.77 -5.04
N GLY A 88 4.79 -1.50 -5.39
CA GLY A 88 3.81 -0.46 -5.64
C GLY A 88 3.82 0.02 -7.08
N TYR A 89 3.85 1.34 -7.29
CA TYR A 89 3.82 1.95 -8.62
C TYR A 89 4.96 1.46 -9.55
N LEU A 90 4.57 0.90 -10.71
CA LEU A 90 5.46 0.47 -11.78
C LEU A 90 5.18 1.28 -13.07
N PRO A 91 6.21 1.83 -13.74
CA PRO A 91 6.01 2.82 -14.81
C PRO A 91 5.56 2.26 -16.16
N GLY A 92 5.52 0.93 -16.34
CA GLY A 92 5.11 0.29 -17.60
C GLY A 92 5.12 -1.23 -17.53
N ALA A 93 4.54 -1.89 -18.55
CA ALA A 93 4.38 -3.35 -18.61
C ALA A 93 5.70 -4.11 -18.45
N ALA A 94 6.79 -3.66 -19.10
CA ALA A 94 8.10 -4.29 -18.96
C ALA A 94 8.65 -4.23 -17.52
N SER A 95 8.33 -3.17 -16.76
CA SER A 95 8.70 -3.09 -15.34
C SER A 95 7.86 -4.05 -14.49
N VAL A 96 6.58 -4.23 -14.82
CA VAL A 96 5.70 -5.25 -14.19
C VAL A 96 6.29 -6.65 -14.37
N ASP A 97 6.72 -6.98 -15.58
CA ASP A 97 7.33 -8.29 -15.88
C ASP A 97 8.66 -8.52 -15.15
N ALA A 98 9.52 -7.49 -15.10
CA ALA A 98 10.78 -7.54 -14.36
C ALA A 98 10.55 -7.78 -12.86
N VAL A 99 9.61 -7.04 -12.26
CA VAL A 99 9.26 -7.19 -10.84
C VAL A 99 8.64 -8.56 -10.56
N GLY A 100 7.82 -9.09 -11.47
CA GLY A 100 7.32 -10.45 -11.35
C GLY A 100 8.41 -11.51 -11.42
N THR A 101 9.43 -11.30 -12.23
CA THR A 101 10.59 -12.19 -12.28
C THR A 101 11.36 -12.20 -10.95
N ILE A 102 11.54 -11.02 -10.33
CA ILE A 102 12.14 -10.89 -8.99
C ILE A 102 11.32 -11.66 -7.95
N ALA A 103 10.01 -11.42 -7.89
CA ALA A 103 9.13 -12.07 -6.91
C ALA A 103 9.12 -13.61 -7.04
N ARG A 104 9.10 -14.12 -8.28
CA ARG A 104 9.17 -15.57 -8.55
C ARG A 104 10.52 -16.16 -8.13
N ASP A 105 11.63 -15.47 -8.36
CA ASP A 105 12.96 -15.91 -7.91
C ASP A 105 13.05 -15.97 -6.38
N LEU A 106 12.50 -14.97 -5.68
CA LEU A 106 12.43 -14.95 -4.21
C LEU A 106 11.56 -16.09 -3.67
N LYS A 107 10.36 -16.30 -4.24
CA LYS A 107 9.46 -17.40 -3.86
C LYS A 107 10.04 -18.79 -4.16
N LEU A 108 10.81 -18.93 -5.25
CA LEU A 108 11.50 -20.18 -5.59
C LEU A 108 12.58 -20.55 -4.56
N LYS A 109 13.33 -19.57 -4.04
CA LYS A 109 14.34 -19.80 -2.99
C LYS A 109 13.76 -20.32 -1.69
N THR A 110 12.49 -20.02 -1.41
CA THR A 110 11.82 -20.38 -0.17
C THR A 110 10.91 -21.58 -0.28
N THR A 111 10.92 -22.32 -1.40
CA THR A 111 10.02 -23.47 -1.61
C THR A 111 10.18 -24.57 -0.54
N MET A 112 11.37 -24.74 0.04
CA MET A 112 11.62 -25.71 1.13
C MET A 112 11.20 -25.19 2.52
N LYS A 113 10.78 -23.93 2.62
CA LYS A 113 10.34 -23.27 3.86
C LYS A 113 9.08 -22.45 3.58
N PRO A 114 7.91 -23.10 3.45
CA PRO A 114 6.65 -22.41 3.21
C PRO A 114 6.42 -21.28 4.24
N GLY A 115 5.82 -20.18 3.80
CA GLY A 115 5.56 -19.00 4.63
C GLY A 115 6.79 -18.12 4.98
N SER A 116 8.01 -18.52 4.58
CA SER A 116 9.23 -17.72 4.87
C SER A 116 9.46 -16.53 3.92
N PHE A 117 8.77 -16.50 2.78
CA PHE A 117 8.67 -15.35 1.89
C PHE A 117 7.21 -14.97 1.68
N PHE A 118 6.90 -13.68 1.73
CA PHE A 118 5.55 -13.16 1.50
C PHE A 118 5.57 -11.89 0.64
N TRP A 119 4.76 -11.85 -0.41
CA TRP A 119 4.69 -10.72 -1.33
C TRP A 119 3.36 -9.98 -1.26
N VAL A 120 3.46 -8.69 -0.90
CA VAL A 120 2.38 -7.70 -1.01
C VAL A 120 2.51 -6.95 -2.33
N LEU A 121 1.51 -7.09 -3.19
CA LEU A 121 1.40 -6.38 -4.45
C LEU A 121 0.30 -5.31 -4.37
N ASP A 122 0.71 -4.05 -4.47
CA ASP A 122 -0.18 -2.91 -4.71
C ASP A 122 -0.16 -2.57 -6.22
N PRO A 123 -1.15 -3.04 -7.01
CA PRO A 123 -1.24 -2.78 -8.44
C PRO A 123 -1.77 -1.36 -8.68
N VAL A 124 -0.92 -0.36 -8.44
CA VAL A 124 -1.24 1.07 -8.57
C VAL A 124 -1.50 1.42 -10.04
N MET A 125 -2.77 1.39 -10.46
CA MET A 125 -3.17 1.68 -11.84
C MET A 125 -3.94 2.99 -11.99
N GLY A 126 -4.49 3.54 -10.91
CA GLY A 126 -5.40 4.68 -10.97
C GLY A 126 -6.19 4.89 -9.68
N ASP A 127 -6.86 6.04 -9.60
CA ASP A 127 -7.72 6.42 -8.48
C ASP A 127 -9.00 7.10 -9.00
N ASN A 128 -10.09 7.03 -8.23
CA ASN A 128 -11.40 7.65 -8.54
C ASN A 128 -11.92 7.34 -9.95
N GLY A 129 -11.72 6.10 -10.43
CA GLY A 129 -12.17 5.64 -11.75
C GLY A 129 -11.33 6.17 -12.92
N LYS A 130 -10.20 6.84 -12.68
CA LYS A 130 -9.26 7.28 -13.71
C LYS A 130 -7.97 6.47 -13.66
N LEU A 131 -7.62 5.85 -14.78
CA LEU A 131 -6.33 5.19 -14.96
C LEU A 131 -5.23 6.24 -15.13
N TYR A 132 -4.10 6.04 -14.44
CA TYR A 132 -2.88 6.85 -14.56
C TYR A 132 -1.73 6.11 -15.25
N VAL A 133 -2.00 4.89 -15.71
CA VAL A 133 -1.03 4.00 -16.38
C VAL A 133 -1.43 3.79 -17.84
N ALA A 134 -0.45 3.39 -18.66
CA ALA A 134 -0.69 3.00 -20.04
C ALA A 134 -1.58 1.76 -20.12
N GLU A 135 -2.33 1.61 -21.21
CA GLU A 135 -3.33 0.54 -21.38
C GLU A 135 -2.72 -0.87 -21.30
N ASP A 136 -1.45 -1.02 -21.69
CA ASP A 136 -0.69 -2.27 -21.67
C ASP A 136 -0.27 -2.73 -20.25
N VAL A 137 -0.36 -1.85 -19.25
CA VAL A 137 -0.04 -2.18 -17.85
C VAL A 137 -1.10 -3.07 -17.20
N VAL A 138 -2.38 -2.90 -17.57
CA VAL A 138 -3.48 -3.67 -16.98
C VAL A 138 -3.37 -5.19 -17.31
N PRO A 139 -3.15 -5.60 -18.57
CA PRO A 139 -2.88 -7.00 -18.90
C PRO A 139 -1.66 -7.58 -18.16
N ALA A 140 -0.58 -6.81 -18.02
CA ALA A 140 0.61 -7.25 -17.30
C ALA A 140 0.32 -7.52 -15.82
N TYR A 141 -0.39 -6.62 -15.14
CA TYR A 141 -0.81 -6.87 -13.74
C TYR A 141 -1.76 -8.07 -13.62
N LYS A 142 -2.71 -8.24 -14.54
CA LYS A 142 -3.60 -9.42 -14.53
C LYS A 142 -2.83 -10.74 -14.69
N ALA A 143 -1.77 -10.76 -15.47
CA ALA A 143 -0.90 -11.93 -15.59
C ALA A 143 -0.07 -12.16 -14.31
N LEU A 144 0.22 -11.09 -13.57
CA LEU A 144 1.11 -11.09 -12.42
C LEU A 144 0.42 -11.41 -11.08
N ILE A 145 -0.82 -10.97 -10.88
CA ILE A 145 -1.50 -11.00 -9.56
C ILE A 145 -1.62 -12.38 -8.93
N LYS A 146 -1.64 -13.43 -9.74
CA LYS A 146 -1.69 -14.83 -9.28
C LYS A 146 -0.43 -15.29 -8.54
N ASP A 147 0.67 -14.56 -8.68
CA ASP A 147 1.95 -14.90 -8.08
C ASP A 147 2.12 -14.25 -6.68
N ALA A 148 1.27 -13.26 -6.34
CA ALA A 148 1.30 -12.52 -5.08
C ALA A 148 0.49 -13.21 -3.97
N ASP A 149 0.90 -12.99 -2.73
CA ASP A 149 0.25 -13.59 -1.55
C ASP A 149 -0.84 -12.65 -0.99
N LEU A 150 -0.62 -11.34 -1.06
CA LEU A 150 -1.61 -10.31 -0.78
C LEU A 150 -1.66 -9.30 -1.93
N ILE A 151 -2.86 -9.02 -2.44
CA ILE A 151 -3.08 -7.90 -3.35
C ILE A 151 -3.88 -6.77 -2.71
N LEU A 152 -3.56 -5.54 -3.08
CA LEU A 152 -4.26 -4.31 -2.66
C LEU A 152 -4.97 -3.64 -3.86
N PRO A 153 -5.90 -4.33 -4.56
CA PRO A 153 -6.39 -3.86 -5.84
C PRO A 153 -7.25 -2.60 -5.70
N ASN A 154 -7.07 -1.69 -6.65
CA ASN A 154 -8.12 -0.72 -6.96
C ASN A 154 -9.29 -1.41 -7.69
N GLN A 155 -10.42 -0.71 -7.83
CA GLN A 155 -11.65 -1.26 -8.40
C GLN A 155 -11.51 -1.82 -9.83
N THR A 156 -10.46 -1.47 -10.57
CA THR A 156 -10.32 -1.79 -12.00
C THR A 156 -9.80 -3.22 -12.26
N LEU A 157 -9.16 -3.86 -11.29
CA LEU A 157 -8.39 -5.09 -11.54
C LEU A 157 -9.25 -6.37 -11.65
N SER A 158 -10.37 -6.44 -10.93
CA SER A 158 -11.24 -7.63 -10.89
C SER A 158 -12.00 -7.89 -12.21
N GLY A 159 -12.05 -6.89 -13.11
CA GLY A 159 -12.92 -6.93 -14.29
C GLY A 159 -14.41 -6.77 -13.98
N VAL A 160 -14.77 -6.65 -12.69
CA VAL A 160 -16.14 -6.41 -12.22
C VAL A 160 -16.25 -4.95 -11.80
N LYS A 161 -17.23 -4.23 -12.34
CA LYS A 161 -17.52 -2.86 -11.91
C LYS A 161 -18.18 -2.91 -10.54
N ILE A 162 -17.45 -2.53 -9.50
CA ILE A 162 -17.95 -2.49 -8.12
C ILE A 162 -18.87 -1.29 -7.96
N GLN A 163 -20.16 -1.55 -7.68
CA GLN A 163 -21.19 -0.53 -7.48
C GLN A 163 -21.88 -0.67 -6.11
N ASP A 164 -21.81 -1.85 -5.52
CA ASP A 164 -22.48 -2.25 -4.29
C ASP A 164 -21.72 -3.41 -3.63
N MET A 165 -22.24 -3.92 -2.50
CA MET A 165 -21.64 -5.03 -1.79
C MET A 165 -21.69 -6.36 -2.56
N ASP A 166 -22.69 -6.56 -3.43
CA ASP A 166 -22.84 -7.83 -4.15
C ASP A 166 -21.84 -7.94 -5.31
N THR A 167 -21.68 -6.85 -6.07
CA THR A 167 -20.64 -6.72 -7.10
C THR A 167 -19.23 -6.76 -6.50
N LEU A 168 -19.03 -6.23 -5.29
CA LEU A 168 -17.79 -6.36 -4.54
C LEU A 168 -17.50 -7.82 -4.14
N LYS A 169 -18.50 -8.52 -3.59
CA LYS A 169 -18.37 -9.95 -3.26
C LYS A 169 -18.01 -10.76 -4.50
N LEU A 170 -18.71 -10.53 -5.61
CA LEU A 170 -18.41 -11.19 -6.89
C LEU A 170 -16.97 -10.93 -7.37
N ALA A 171 -16.49 -9.69 -7.24
CA ALA A 171 -15.11 -9.33 -7.58
C ALA A 171 -14.10 -10.11 -6.74
N ILE A 172 -14.30 -10.17 -5.42
CA ILE A 172 -13.44 -10.89 -4.47
C ILE A 172 -13.49 -12.40 -4.75
N THR A 173 -14.68 -12.97 -4.90
CA THR A 173 -14.87 -14.39 -5.26
C THR A 173 -14.11 -14.73 -6.54
N THR A 174 -14.23 -13.90 -7.59
CA THR A 174 -13.52 -14.11 -8.86
C THR A 174 -12.01 -14.11 -8.66
N LEU A 175 -11.48 -13.19 -7.85
CA LEU A 175 -10.05 -13.09 -7.59
C LEU A 175 -9.52 -14.33 -6.83
N HIS A 176 -10.26 -14.84 -5.85
CA HIS A 176 -9.89 -16.08 -5.15
C HIS A 176 -10.04 -17.32 -6.03
N GLU A 177 -11.18 -17.49 -6.70
CA GLU A 177 -11.49 -18.73 -7.43
C GLU A 177 -10.69 -18.86 -8.74
N VAL A 178 -10.53 -17.76 -9.49
CA VAL A 178 -9.87 -17.78 -10.81
C VAL A 178 -8.37 -17.59 -10.69
N TYR A 179 -7.94 -16.62 -9.88
CA TYR A 179 -6.52 -16.24 -9.78
C TYR A 179 -5.81 -16.87 -8.58
N LYS A 180 -6.54 -17.60 -7.71
CA LYS A 180 -5.99 -18.33 -6.55
C LYS A 180 -5.22 -17.44 -5.58
N ILE A 181 -5.67 -16.19 -5.45
CA ILE A 181 -4.99 -15.19 -4.63
C ILE A 181 -5.33 -15.44 -3.16
N PRO A 182 -4.34 -15.61 -2.25
CA PRO A 182 -4.61 -15.93 -0.85
C PRO A 182 -5.36 -14.84 -0.10
N HIS A 183 -4.85 -13.61 -0.18
CA HIS A 183 -5.39 -12.46 0.54
C HIS A 183 -5.69 -11.29 -0.41
N ILE A 184 -6.82 -10.62 -0.16
CA ILE A 184 -7.27 -9.48 -0.96
C ILE A 184 -7.71 -8.38 -0.01
N MET A 185 -7.25 -7.16 -0.26
CA MET A 185 -7.70 -5.96 0.45
C MET A 185 -8.15 -4.89 -0.53
N VAL A 186 -9.46 -4.61 -0.56
CA VAL A 186 -10.04 -3.54 -1.36
C VAL A 186 -10.17 -2.29 -0.49
N THR A 187 -9.41 -1.25 -0.81
CA THR A 187 -9.38 0.01 -0.07
C THR A 187 -10.39 1.03 -0.62
N SER A 188 -10.83 1.96 0.22
CA SER A 188 -11.56 3.19 -0.16
C SER A 188 -12.87 2.96 -0.91
N ILE A 189 -13.72 2.06 -0.42
CA ILE A 189 -15.07 1.90 -0.95
C ILE A 189 -15.99 2.92 -0.26
N SER A 190 -16.39 3.95 -1.00
CA SER A 190 -17.47 4.86 -0.61
C SER A 190 -18.78 4.35 -1.21
N LEU A 191 -19.53 3.55 -0.45
CA LEU A 191 -20.88 3.16 -0.85
C LEU A 191 -21.86 4.30 -0.53
N PRO A 192 -22.72 4.72 -1.48
CA PRO A 192 -23.71 5.76 -1.22
C PRO A 192 -24.62 5.33 -0.06
N SER A 193 -24.65 6.11 1.02
CA SER A 193 -25.63 5.96 2.08
C SER A 193 -26.33 7.31 2.30
N PRO A 194 -27.64 7.43 2.00
CA PRO A 194 -28.35 8.69 2.08
C PRO A 194 -28.61 9.19 3.52
N VAL A 195 -28.26 8.41 4.55
CA VAL A 195 -28.64 8.68 5.97
C VAL A 195 -27.44 8.68 6.92
N ALA A 196 -26.26 8.23 6.48
CA ALA A 196 -25.09 8.09 7.36
C ALA A 196 -24.09 9.22 7.15
N GLU A 197 -23.32 9.53 8.21
CA GLU A 197 -22.13 10.36 8.08
C GLU A 197 -21.15 9.79 7.04
N PRO A 198 -20.37 10.64 6.36
CA PRO A 198 -19.38 10.19 5.39
C PRO A 198 -18.41 9.18 6.03
N HIS A 199 -18.34 7.99 5.47
CA HIS A 199 -17.46 6.92 5.93
C HIS A 199 -16.78 6.23 4.76
N LEU A 200 -15.61 5.67 5.03
CA LEU A 200 -14.91 4.79 4.10
C LEU A 200 -15.04 3.36 4.61
N SER A 201 -15.25 2.42 3.69
CA SER A 201 -15.20 0.99 3.99
C SER A 201 -13.93 0.40 3.40
N VAL A 202 -13.20 -0.35 4.22
CA VAL A 202 -12.12 -1.23 3.77
C VAL A 202 -12.63 -2.65 3.89
N VAL A 203 -12.51 -3.41 2.80
CA VAL A 203 -13.03 -4.78 2.71
C VAL A 203 -11.87 -5.71 2.43
N GLY A 204 -11.71 -6.70 3.29
CA GLY A 204 -10.67 -7.71 3.17
C GLY A 204 -11.25 -9.10 3.00
N SER A 205 -10.46 -9.99 2.41
CA SER A 205 -10.79 -11.40 2.36
C SER A 205 -9.56 -12.30 2.34
N THR A 206 -9.65 -13.42 3.05
CA THR A 206 -8.70 -14.53 2.98
C THR A 206 -9.45 -15.75 2.49
N MET A 207 -8.91 -16.46 1.49
CA MET A 207 -9.58 -17.65 0.98
C MET A 207 -9.54 -18.83 1.97
N THR A 208 -10.49 -19.75 1.85
CA THR A 208 -10.42 -21.08 2.45
C THR A 208 -9.53 -22.02 1.62
N SER A 209 -9.30 -23.24 2.11
CA SER A 209 -8.63 -24.31 1.36
C SER A 209 -9.33 -24.66 0.03
N THR A 210 -10.63 -24.42 -0.07
CA THR A 210 -11.46 -24.61 -1.28
C THR A 210 -11.60 -23.36 -2.14
N THR A 211 -10.85 -22.30 -1.83
CA THR A 211 -10.89 -20.99 -2.48
C THR A 211 -12.17 -20.17 -2.28
N GLU A 212 -12.98 -20.53 -1.28
CA GLU A 212 -14.15 -19.74 -0.89
C GLU A 212 -13.72 -18.48 -0.14
N PRO A 213 -14.40 -17.34 -0.36
CA PRO A 213 -14.01 -16.07 0.24
C PRO A 213 -14.50 -15.94 1.69
N ARG A 214 -13.60 -15.66 2.65
CA ARG A 214 -13.97 -15.22 3.99
C ARG A 214 -13.86 -13.70 4.07
N ILE A 215 -14.97 -13.00 3.92
CA ILE A 215 -15.01 -11.54 3.71
C ILE A 215 -15.32 -10.82 5.02
N PHE A 216 -14.54 -9.80 5.34
CA PHE A 216 -14.81 -8.86 6.42
C PHE A 216 -14.83 -7.41 5.90
N SER A 217 -15.49 -6.52 6.64
CA SER A 217 -15.57 -5.10 6.32
C SER A 217 -15.38 -4.26 7.57
N ILE A 218 -14.49 -3.27 7.51
CA ILE A 218 -14.28 -2.30 8.57
C ILE A 218 -14.68 -0.92 8.03
N LYS A 219 -15.55 -0.25 8.79
CA LYS A 219 -16.01 1.12 8.49
C LYS A 219 -15.23 2.10 9.35
N ILE A 220 -14.73 3.16 8.73
CA ILE A 220 -14.05 4.25 9.42
C ILE A 220 -14.67 5.60 9.04
N PRO A 221 -14.70 6.59 9.94
CA PRO A 221 -15.12 7.94 9.61
C PRO A 221 -14.26 8.51 8.49
N ALA A 222 -14.88 9.12 7.49
CA ALA A 222 -14.15 9.79 6.42
C ALA A 222 -13.59 11.12 6.93
N ILE A 223 -12.29 11.34 6.71
CA ILE A 223 -11.66 12.62 6.99
C ILE A 223 -11.80 13.48 5.73
N ASP A 224 -12.47 14.63 5.84
CA ASP A 224 -12.63 15.57 4.71
C ASP A 224 -11.32 16.30 4.38
N CYS A 225 -10.43 15.55 3.72
CA CYS A 225 -9.13 15.98 3.26
C CYS A 225 -8.60 15.01 2.21
N PHE A 226 -8.07 15.54 1.10
CA PHE A 226 -7.25 14.76 0.20
C PHE A 226 -5.85 14.62 0.78
N PHE A 227 -5.32 13.39 0.80
CA PHE A 227 -3.98 13.09 1.28
C PHE A 227 -3.21 12.32 0.21
N SER A 228 -1.95 12.70 0.01
CA SER A 228 -1.05 11.94 -0.87
C SER A 228 -0.36 10.82 -0.10
N GLY A 229 -0.20 9.66 -0.77
CA GLY A 229 0.55 8.51 -0.24
C GLY A 229 -0.18 7.65 0.79
N THR A 230 -1.50 7.79 0.94
CA THR A 230 -2.30 6.95 1.84
C THR A 230 -2.29 5.49 1.43
N GLY A 231 -2.35 5.19 0.14
CA GLY A 231 -2.19 3.82 -0.39
C GLY A 231 -0.83 3.23 -0.03
N ASP A 232 0.26 3.97 -0.27
CA ASP A 232 1.62 3.53 0.06
C ASP A 232 1.79 3.29 1.57
N MET A 233 1.21 4.16 2.41
CA MET A 233 1.19 3.99 3.86
C MET A 233 0.38 2.76 4.28
N PHE A 234 -0.81 2.58 3.71
CA PHE A 234 -1.66 1.42 3.97
C PHE A 234 -0.94 0.12 3.62
N ALA A 235 -0.30 0.05 2.44
CA ALA A 235 0.42 -1.12 1.98
C ALA A 235 1.61 -1.48 2.88
N ALA A 236 2.40 -0.48 3.25
CA ALA A 236 3.54 -0.65 4.15
C ALA A 236 3.12 -1.07 5.57
N LEU A 237 2.06 -0.45 6.12
CA LEU A 237 1.51 -0.85 7.42
C LEU A 237 0.92 -2.26 7.35
N MET A 238 0.17 -2.59 6.29
CA MET A 238 -0.41 -3.93 6.13
C MET A 238 0.66 -5.01 6.09
N LEU A 239 1.75 -4.79 5.36
CA LEU A 239 2.87 -5.74 5.31
C LEU A 239 3.35 -6.12 6.71
N VAL A 240 3.61 -5.13 7.57
CA VAL A 240 4.15 -5.37 8.91
C VAL A 240 3.07 -5.89 9.86
N ARG A 241 1.87 -5.28 9.86
CA ARG A 241 0.78 -5.64 10.78
C ARG A 241 0.19 -7.01 10.47
N LEU A 242 0.21 -7.45 9.22
CA LEU A 242 -0.15 -8.83 8.86
C LEU A 242 0.86 -9.81 9.44
N LYS A 243 2.16 -9.56 9.25
CA LYS A 243 3.19 -10.41 9.84
C LYS A 243 3.08 -10.48 11.35
N GLU A 244 2.85 -9.34 12.03
CA GLU A 244 2.57 -9.28 13.47
C GLU A 244 1.36 -10.14 13.85
N ALA A 245 0.24 -10.01 13.14
CA ALA A 245 -0.96 -10.81 13.41
C ALA A 245 -0.71 -12.31 13.19
N VAL A 246 0.06 -12.66 12.16
CA VAL A 246 0.45 -14.05 11.85
C VAL A 246 1.39 -14.62 12.93
N CYS A 247 2.35 -13.84 13.44
CA CYS A 247 3.22 -14.26 14.54
C CYS A 247 2.43 -14.59 15.82
N ASN A 248 1.24 -14.00 16.01
CA ASN A 248 0.38 -14.26 17.16
C ASN A 248 -0.51 -15.51 17.00
N VAL A 249 -0.49 -16.16 15.83
CA VAL A 249 -1.20 -17.43 15.59
C VAL A 249 -0.17 -18.55 15.48
N GLU A 250 -0.27 -19.52 16.38
CA GLU A 250 0.67 -20.63 16.47
C GLU A 250 0.72 -21.43 15.14
N GLY A 251 1.93 -21.63 14.61
CA GLY A 251 2.17 -22.42 13.40
C GLY A 251 1.77 -21.76 12.07
N LEU A 252 1.27 -20.52 12.09
CA LEU A 252 0.80 -19.86 10.87
C LEU A 252 1.94 -19.28 10.01
N LEU A 253 3.08 -18.92 10.61
CA LEU A 253 4.26 -18.43 9.90
C LEU A 253 4.85 -19.49 8.96
N GLU A 254 4.65 -20.76 9.26
CA GLU A 254 5.13 -21.91 8.50
C GLU A 254 4.14 -22.36 7.41
N LYS A 255 2.94 -21.78 7.37
CA LYS A 255 1.94 -22.10 6.34
C LYS A 255 2.17 -21.26 5.08
N ASP A 256 1.95 -21.89 3.93
CA ASP A 256 2.06 -21.21 2.65
C ASP A 256 1.10 -20.02 2.58
N ALA A 257 1.63 -18.89 2.12
CA ALA A 257 0.95 -17.60 2.07
C ALA A 257 0.20 -17.22 3.37
N TRP A 258 0.55 -17.75 4.54
CA TRP A 258 -0.08 -17.45 5.83
C TRP A 258 -1.62 -17.62 5.86
N ILE A 259 -2.14 -18.57 5.09
CA ILE A 259 -3.57 -18.90 5.09
C ILE A 259 -3.92 -19.64 6.39
N SER A 260 -4.82 -19.07 7.18
CA SER A 260 -5.33 -19.69 8.41
C SER A 260 -6.29 -20.84 8.10
N ASP A 261 -6.49 -21.73 9.08
CA ASP A 261 -7.43 -22.85 8.96
C ASP A 261 -8.86 -22.36 8.68
N ASP A 262 -9.66 -23.20 8.02
CA ASP A 262 -10.98 -22.83 7.47
C ASP A 262 -12.03 -22.50 8.54
N ASP A 263 -11.80 -22.89 9.80
CA ASP A 263 -12.66 -22.63 10.95
C ASP A 263 -12.49 -21.21 11.53
N PHE A 264 -11.50 -20.44 11.06
CA PHE A 264 -11.37 -19.03 11.43
C PHE A 264 -12.52 -18.21 10.85
N GLU A 265 -13.28 -17.59 11.75
CA GLU A 265 -14.29 -16.58 11.42
C GLU A 265 -13.66 -15.38 10.69
N ALA A 266 -14.39 -14.80 9.75
CA ALA A 266 -13.87 -13.73 8.89
C ALA A 266 -13.35 -12.51 9.68
N THR A 267 -13.94 -12.21 10.83
CA THR A 267 -13.53 -11.09 11.72
C THR A 267 -12.32 -11.43 12.61
N GLU A 268 -11.99 -12.70 12.74
CA GLU A 268 -10.86 -13.20 13.54
C GLU A 268 -9.63 -13.51 12.68
N LEU A 269 -9.75 -13.38 11.35
CA LEU A 269 -8.63 -13.55 10.44
C LEU A 269 -7.46 -12.64 10.83
N PRO A 270 -6.20 -13.11 10.74
CA PRO A 270 -5.02 -12.27 10.91
C PRO A 270 -5.06 -11.01 10.02
N LEU A 271 -5.60 -11.14 8.80
CA LEU A 271 -5.83 -10.03 7.89
C LEU A 271 -6.80 -8.98 8.45
N ALA A 272 -7.87 -9.40 9.13
CA ALA A 272 -8.82 -8.50 9.78
C ALA A 272 -8.18 -7.77 10.96
N ARG A 273 -7.50 -8.50 11.84
CA ARG A 273 -6.77 -7.95 13.00
C ARG A 273 -5.68 -6.97 12.59
N ALA A 274 -4.94 -7.28 11.54
CA ALA A 274 -3.96 -6.38 10.95
C ALA A 274 -4.64 -5.10 10.42
N THR A 275 -5.74 -5.25 9.69
CA THR A 275 -6.48 -4.11 9.12
C THR A 275 -6.97 -3.14 10.21
N GLU A 276 -7.48 -3.64 11.34
CA GLU A 276 -7.88 -2.79 12.48
C GLU A 276 -6.73 -1.89 12.96
N LYS A 277 -5.53 -2.47 13.18
CA LYS A 277 -4.33 -1.74 13.60
C LYS A 277 -3.84 -0.76 12.54
N VAL A 278 -3.88 -1.15 11.26
CA VAL A 278 -3.51 -0.29 10.13
C VAL A 278 -4.41 0.95 10.10
N LEU A 279 -5.72 0.75 10.13
CA LEU A 279 -6.68 1.83 10.04
C LEU A 279 -6.62 2.76 11.25
N ALA A 280 -6.42 2.23 12.46
CA ALA A 280 -6.20 3.04 13.66
C ALA A 280 -4.95 3.92 13.52
N SER A 281 -3.82 3.33 13.09
CA SER A 281 -2.56 4.06 12.90
C SER A 281 -2.70 5.16 11.84
N MET A 282 -3.34 4.84 10.71
CA MET A 282 -3.59 5.82 9.65
C MET A 282 -4.53 6.93 10.10
N HIS A 283 -5.62 6.61 10.79
CA HIS A 283 -6.59 7.62 11.21
C HIS A 283 -5.95 8.65 12.15
N GLU A 284 -5.08 8.20 13.06
CA GLU A 284 -4.29 9.09 13.93
C GLU A 284 -3.37 10.03 13.13
N VAL A 285 -2.58 9.47 12.20
CA VAL A 285 -1.64 10.25 11.37
C VAL A 285 -2.38 11.24 10.47
N LEU A 286 -3.48 10.81 9.85
CA LEU A 286 -4.28 11.64 8.95
C LEU A 286 -5.07 12.70 9.71
N GLY A 287 -5.56 12.40 10.92
CA GLY A 287 -6.18 13.37 11.81
C GLY A 287 -5.23 14.52 12.17
N LYS A 288 -4.03 14.19 12.65
CA LYS A 288 -2.97 15.16 12.93
C LYS A 288 -2.54 15.93 11.67
N THR A 289 -2.43 15.25 10.53
CA THR A 289 -2.09 15.88 9.25
C THR A 289 -3.16 16.90 8.84
N LYS A 290 -4.45 16.58 8.99
CA LYS A 290 -5.55 17.50 8.68
C LYS A 290 -5.49 18.77 9.52
N ILE A 291 -5.25 18.65 10.83
CA ILE A 291 -5.12 19.81 11.72
C ILE A 291 -3.98 20.72 11.24
N ALA A 292 -2.79 20.16 11.02
CA ALA A 292 -1.63 20.91 10.55
C ALA A 292 -1.83 21.53 9.16
N ARG A 293 -2.54 20.85 8.27
CA ARG A 293 -2.93 21.36 6.94
C ARG A 293 -3.83 22.58 7.06
N ASP A 294 -4.88 22.47 7.86
CA ASP A 294 -5.89 23.53 8.04
C ASP A 294 -5.24 24.79 8.62
N GLU A 295 -4.33 24.65 9.59
CA GLU A 295 -3.53 25.78 10.10
C GLU A 295 -2.65 26.45 9.03
N GLU A 296 -2.01 25.69 8.14
CA GLU A 296 -1.15 26.23 7.08
C GLU A 296 -1.96 26.96 6.01
N ILE A 297 -3.12 26.41 5.65
CA ILE A 297 -4.04 27.05 4.71
C ILE A 297 -4.56 28.38 5.28
N GLU A 298 -4.95 28.42 6.56
CA GLU A 298 -5.40 29.66 7.19
C GLU A 298 -4.27 30.69 7.30
N LYS A 299 -3.05 30.28 7.64
CA LYS A 299 -1.86 31.17 7.62
C LYS A 299 -1.64 31.76 6.22
N TRP A 300 -1.77 30.96 5.16
CA TRP A 300 -1.61 31.42 3.79
C TRP A 300 -2.69 32.42 3.37
N LYS A 301 -3.96 32.13 3.67
CA LYS A 301 -5.09 33.05 3.39
C LYS A 301 -4.89 34.41 4.05
N ASN A 302 -4.39 34.44 5.28
CA ASN A 302 -4.09 35.68 5.99
C ASN A 302 -2.96 36.51 5.35
N VAL A 303 -2.03 35.87 4.63
CA VAL A 303 -0.93 36.55 3.92
C VAL A 303 -1.35 37.07 2.54
N VAL A 304 -2.23 36.34 1.84
CA VAL A 304 -2.63 36.66 0.45
C VAL A 304 -3.87 37.56 0.37
N GLY A 305 -4.50 37.88 1.50
CA GLY A 305 -5.68 38.73 1.60
C GLY A 305 -5.54 40.09 0.88
N GLY A 306 -5.97 40.16 -0.39
CA GLY A 306 -6.38 41.41 -1.05
C GLY A 306 -6.14 41.57 -2.55
N ARG A 307 -5.32 40.75 -3.24
CA ARG A 307 -5.06 40.96 -4.69
C ARG A 307 -4.80 39.64 -5.41
N ALA A 308 -5.83 38.99 -5.95
CA ALA A 308 -5.66 37.78 -6.76
C ALA A 308 -5.27 38.15 -8.21
N LYS A 309 -4.07 37.75 -8.64
CA LYS A 309 -3.64 37.61 -10.04
C LYS A 309 -3.53 36.12 -10.41
N ASP A 310 -3.43 35.79 -11.70
CA ASP A 310 -3.32 34.38 -12.16
C ASP A 310 -2.12 33.60 -11.55
N GLU A 311 -1.02 34.29 -11.20
CA GLU A 311 0.09 33.69 -10.46
C GLU A 311 -0.30 33.18 -9.07
N ASP A 312 -1.31 33.79 -8.44
CA ASP A 312 -1.79 33.40 -7.11
C ASP A 312 -2.58 32.09 -7.15
N SER A 313 -3.29 31.80 -8.25
CA SER A 313 -4.01 30.54 -8.43
C SER A 313 -3.07 29.34 -8.58
N LYS A 314 -1.99 29.50 -9.37
CA LYS A 314 -0.94 28.47 -9.48
C LYS A 314 -0.24 28.26 -8.14
N ARG A 315 0.03 29.35 -7.42
CA ARG A 315 0.65 29.31 -6.08
C ARG A 315 -0.27 28.65 -5.05
N GLU A 316 -1.57 28.91 -5.11
CA GLU A 316 -2.58 28.26 -4.27
C GLU A 316 -2.59 26.75 -4.49
N GLY A 317 -2.59 26.30 -5.75
CA GLY A 317 -2.52 24.87 -6.08
C GLY A 317 -1.30 24.18 -5.46
N LEU A 318 -0.12 24.80 -5.58
CA LEU A 318 1.11 24.27 -4.97
C LEU A 318 1.05 24.22 -3.44
N VAL A 319 0.45 25.24 -2.80
CA VAL A 319 0.25 25.28 -1.34
C VAL A 319 -0.71 24.17 -0.91
N ARG A 320 -1.82 23.97 -1.62
CA ARG A 320 -2.78 22.89 -1.35
C ARG A 320 -2.12 21.53 -1.48
N SER A 321 -1.34 21.27 -2.54
CA SER A 321 -0.62 20.00 -2.70
C SER A 321 0.39 19.78 -1.57
N LYS A 322 1.14 20.82 -1.17
CA LYS A 322 2.08 20.75 -0.04
C LYS A 322 1.39 20.53 1.31
N ALA A 323 0.20 21.07 1.48
CA ALA A 323 -0.58 20.88 2.71
C ALA A 323 -1.22 19.48 2.76
N ALA A 324 -1.54 18.88 1.60
CA ALA A 324 -2.07 17.52 1.47
C ALA A 324 -1.03 16.39 1.64
N GLU A 325 0.24 16.73 1.83
CA GLU A 325 1.29 15.77 2.15
C GLU A 325 1.07 15.18 3.55
N SER A 326 1.09 13.84 3.67
CA SER A 326 0.98 13.14 4.95
C SER A 326 2.15 13.52 5.88
N ARG A 327 1.88 14.17 7.03
CA ARG A 327 2.95 14.69 7.91
C ARG A 327 3.26 13.73 9.05
N LYS A 328 4.56 13.55 9.32
CA LYS A 328 5.10 12.66 10.37
C LYS A 328 5.40 13.37 11.70
N ARG A 329 4.77 14.50 12.02
CA ARG A 329 5.04 15.15 13.31
C ARG A 329 4.43 14.30 14.43
N LEU A 330 5.24 13.41 15.00
CA LEU A 330 5.17 13.12 16.43
C LEU A 330 5.41 14.45 17.13
N ASP A 331 4.51 14.88 18.00
CA ASP A 331 4.72 16.08 18.77
C ASP A 331 6.06 15.99 19.51
N PRO A 332 6.88 17.06 19.56
CA PRO A 332 8.11 17.05 20.35
C PRO A 332 7.89 16.93 21.87
N VAL A 333 6.65 16.69 22.32
CA VAL A 333 6.26 16.82 23.73
C VAL A 333 6.30 15.50 24.50
N GLU A 334 6.50 14.34 23.84
CA GLU A 334 6.63 13.05 24.55
C GLU A 334 8.03 12.41 24.45
N ALA A 335 9.06 13.20 24.10
CA ALA A 335 10.46 12.82 24.27
C ALA A 335 11.07 13.53 25.49
N THR A 336 10.40 13.44 26.64
CA THR A 336 11.00 13.72 27.95
C THR A 336 10.35 12.82 29.00
N VAL A 337 10.96 11.66 29.23
CA VAL A 337 11.34 10.99 30.49
C VAL A 337 11.58 9.52 30.17
#